data_AF-A0A382ZQD4-F1
#
_entry.id   AF-A0A382ZQD4-F1
#
_cell.length_a   1.000
_cell.length_b   1.000
_cell.length_c   1.000
_cell.angle_alpha   90.00
_cell.angle_beta   90.00
_cell.angle_gamma   90.00
#
_symmetry.space_group_name_H-M   'P 1'
#
loop_
_entity.id
_entity.type
_entity.pdbx_description
1 polymer ?
#
loop_
_entity_poly.entity_id
_entity_poly.type
_entity_poly.pdbx_seq_one_letter_code
_entity_poly.pdbx_strand_id
1 'polypeptide(L)' 'MRFYEKIIPGDQLKIEVVKLKSIGKIHKLSGVGTVDGKNYVELKFTVREDDKS' A
#
# COMPACT_ATOMS: atom_id res chain seq x y z
N MET A 1 -8.02 -1.76 6.04
CA MET A 1 -7.92 -0.76 4.96
C MET A 1 -8.82 0.41 5.34
N ARG A 2 -8.38 1.63 5.13
CA ARG A 2 -9.15 2.86 5.38
C ARG A 2 -9.00 3.78 4.16
N PHE A 3 -10.12 4.32 3.70
CA PHE A 3 -10.17 5.40 2.72
C PHE A 3 -10.67 6.64 3.43
N TYR A 4 -9.96 7.75 3.25
CA TYR A 4 -10.31 9.03 3.85
C TYR A 4 -11.07 9.90 2.85
N GLU A 5 -10.63 9.92 1.60
CA GLU A 5 -11.19 10.76 0.54
C GLU A 5 -11.23 10.02 -0.80
N LYS A 6 -12.10 10.47 -1.70
CA LYS A 6 -12.20 9.95 -3.06
C LYS A 6 -11.10 10.57 -3.92
N ILE A 7 -10.39 9.73 -4.67
CA ILE A 7 -9.43 10.15 -5.70
C ILE A 7 -10.20 10.39 -7.00
N ILE A 8 -9.92 11.49 -7.70
CA ILE A 8 -10.63 11.90 -8.92
C ILE A 8 -9.66 12.04 -10.11
N PRO A 9 -10.16 12.07 -11.36
CA PRO A 9 -9.32 12.34 -12.52
C PRO A 9 -8.59 13.69 -12.38
N GLY A 10 -7.28 13.68 -12.59
CA GLY A 10 -6.41 14.84 -12.39
C GLY A 10 -5.53 14.73 -11.13
N ASP A 11 -5.94 13.93 -10.14
CA ASP A 11 -5.12 13.68 -8.96
C ASP A 11 -3.90 12.82 -9.32
N GLN A 12 -2.73 13.19 -8.78
CA GLN A 12 -1.55 12.32 -8.83
C GLN A 12 -1.46 11.51 -7.53
N LEU A 13 -1.95 10.27 -7.59
CA LEU A 13 -1.80 9.32 -6.49
C LEU A 13 -0.34 8.83 -6.38
N LYS A 14 0.32 9.20 -5.28
CA LYS A 14 1.60 8.63 -4.86
C LYS A 14 1.36 7.46 -3.93
N ILE A 15 2.07 6.35 -4.12
CA ILE A 15 1.93 5.14 -3.32
C ILE A 15 3.28 4.84 -2.68
N GLU A 16 3.29 4.73 -1.35
CA GLU A 16 4.44 4.32 -0.57
C GLU A 16 4.14 3.00 0.14
N VAL A 17 5.05 2.04 0.01
CA VAL A 17 4.91 0.71 0.61
C VAL A 17 6.11 0.43 1.50
N VAL A 18 5.84 0.16 2.77
CA VAL A 18 6.84 -0.18 3.77
C VAL A 18 6.68 -1.64 4.18
N LYS A 19 7.78 -2.39 4.18
CA LYS A 19 7.83 -3.77 4.66
C LYS A 19 7.87 -3.78 6.19
N LEU A 20 6.86 -4.37 6.82
CA LEU A 20 6.75 -4.44 8.29
C LEU A 20 7.45 -5.66 8.87
N LYS A 21 7.18 -6.84 8.29
CA LYS A 21 7.72 -8.13 8.76
C LYS A 21 7.77 -9.13 7.61
N SER A 22 8.76 -10.00 7.61
CA SER A 22 8.81 -11.17 6.72
C SER A 22 8.97 -12.45 7.53
N ILE A 23 8.29 -13.51 7.11
CA ILE A 23 8.39 -14.86 7.69
C ILE A 23 8.39 -15.85 6.53
N GLY A 24 9.57 -16.37 6.18
CA GLY A 24 9.75 -17.13 4.95
C GLY A 24 9.27 -16.32 3.73
N LYS A 25 8.41 -16.93 2.92
CA LYS A 25 7.80 -16.32 1.72
C LYS A 25 6.61 -15.40 2.01
N ILE A 26 6.26 -15.16 3.27
CA ILE A 26 5.12 -14.32 3.66
C ILE A 26 5.62 -12.95 4.12
N HIS A 27 5.15 -11.88 3.49
CA HIS A 27 5.54 -10.51 3.81
C HIS A 27 4.32 -9.68 4.24
N LYS A 28 4.41 -9.08 5.42
CA LYS A 28 3.45 -8.09 5.92
C LYS A 28 3.93 -6.70 5.52
N LEU A 29 3.05 -5.94 4.88
CA LEU A 29 3.33 -4.64 4.29
C LEU A 29 2.33 -3.59 4.81
N SER A 30 2.76 -2.33 4.84
CA SER A 30 1.92 -1.16 5.06
C SER A 30 2.00 -0.26 3.83
N GLY A 31 0.86 0.06 3.25
CA GLY A 31 0.74 0.99 2.14
C GLY A 31 0.05 2.28 2.57
N VAL A 32 0.59 3.42 2.12
CA VAL A 32 -0.04 4.74 2.23
C VAL A 32 -0.15 5.32 0.83
N GLY A 33 -1.35 5.79 0.47
CA GLY A 33 -1.58 6.53 -0.75
C GLY A 33 -1.82 8.00 -0.43
N THR A 34 -1.08 8.89 -1.09
CA THR A 34 -1.17 10.33 -0.92
C THR A 34 -1.46 11.06 -2.23
N VAL A 35 -2.19 12.17 -2.14
CA VAL A 35 -2.39 13.14 -3.22
C VAL A 35 -1.99 14.50 -2.66
N ASP A 36 -1.11 15.23 -3.34
CA ASP A 36 -0.59 16.53 -2.90
C ASP A 36 -0.07 16.57 -1.45
N GLY A 37 0.50 15.44 -0.99
CA GLY A 37 1.06 15.31 0.36
C GLY A 37 0.05 14.95 1.46
N LYS A 38 -1.23 14.77 1.13
CA LYS A 38 -2.29 14.36 2.08
C LYS A 38 -2.61 12.88 1.95
N ASN A 39 -2.89 12.20 3.07
CA ASN A 39 -3.27 10.79 3.08
C ASN A 39 -4.70 10.57 2.59
N TYR A 40 -4.87 9.74 1.56
CA TYR A 40 -6.17 9.37 1.00
C TYR A 40 -6.53 7.92 1.30
N VAL A 41 -5.53 7.03 1.37
CA VAL A 41 -5.74 5.61 1.66
C VAL A 41 -4.62 5.06 2.53
N GLU A 42 -4.97 4.20 3.47
CA GLU A 42 -4.04 3.43 4.27
C GLU A 42 -4.47 1.96 4.31
N LEU A 43 -3.53 1.06 4.04
CA LEU A 43 -3.78 -0.36 4.14
C LEU A 43 -2.60 -1.13 4.73
N LYS A 44 -2.93 -2.19 5.48
CA LYS A 44 -1.98 -3.24 5.82
C LYS A 44 -2.40 -4.48 5.05
N PHE A 45 -1.46 -5.07 4.34
CA PHE A 45 -1.72 -6.24 3.50
C PHE A 45 -0.59 -7.24 3.64
N THR A 46 -0.89 -8.50 3.34
CA THR A 46 0.06 -9.60 3.39
C THR A 46 0.18 -10.19 1.99
N VAL A 47 1.40 -10.32 1.50
CA VAL A 47 1.70 -10.97 0.22
C VAL A 47 2.49 -12.24 0.47
N ARG A 48 2.35 -13.22 -0.43
CA ARG A 48 3.15 -14.44 -0.45
C ARG A 48 3.94 -14.46 -1.74
N GLU A 49 5.26 -14.60 -1.64
CA GLU A 49 6.11 -14.88 -2.79
C GLU A 49 5.79 -16.30 -3.30
N ASP A 50 5.51 -16.39 -4.60
CA ASP A 50 5.29 -17.65 -5.30
C ASP A 50 6.49 -17.92 -6.21
N ASP A 51 7.08 -19.11 -6.09
CA ASP A 51 8.23 -19.51 -6.91
C ASP A 51 7.67 -20.01 -8.26
N LYS A 52 7.20 -19.10 -9.10
CA LYS A 52 7.08 -19.44 -10.53
C LYS A 52 8.45 -19.30 -11.17
N SER A 53 9.24 -20.36 -11.01
CA SER A 53 10.41 -20.70 -11.84
C SER A 53 9.99 -21.59 -12.99
#